data_AF-A0A4Q9MPV7-F1
#
_entry.id   AF-A0A4Q9MPV7-F1
#
_cell.length_a   1.000
_cell.length_b   1.000
_cell.length_c   1.000
_cell.angle_alpha   90.00
_cell.angle_beta   90.00
_cell.angle_gamma   90.00
#
_symmetry.space_group_name_H-M   'P 1'
#
loop_
_entity.id
_entity.type
_entity.pdbx_description
1 polymer ?
#
loop_
_entity_poly.entity_id
_entity_poly.type
_entity_poly.pdbx_seq_one_letter_code
_entity_poly.pdbx_strand_id
1 'polypeptide(L)'
;DYGPFDNATQFRLLDHFYGRSDTHSLDALDDLISVVRSPGPSGSFAADDGWHQSAVDIPLPCTHAKYRSEGDAPKFTVTGVIHRRLLPLVKLAVQDPESHLKHVYHWLAHRRFWIPPSSRTAPASASTPTSSSSTSAPPEPIPPEPIRIYTDCYNSDAMLEAEAAIRKKPRVAEDPPDLEYAVLPLLLWSDATQLSNFGSASLWPIYLYFGNLSKYFRGRPTEFLAQHLAYIPRLPDALKDFYMATYGRSPSADDLKFCKRELFQQIWLLLLDADFMHAYEHGIVLTCGDGVVRRIFPRIFTYSADYPEKVLIAALRPLAYCLCPRCLTPKDRVSAAGTKSDERWRARKRQDTKALQAKILRARKNIFKGFSLTGKRVTTWLNAESLTPIQSAFSTRFLEHDVNFYDMLAPDLMHEFELGVWKGVFTHLMRMLAEKGDDTVEEFNSR
;
A
#
# COMPACT_ATOMS: atom_id res chain seq x y z
N ASP A 1 -16.11 29.49 -5.86
CA ASP A 1 -14.88 29.44 -5.07
C ASP A 1 -14.76 28.12 -4.32
N TYR A 2 -13.99 27.20 -4.89
CA TYR A 2 -13.72 25.89 -4.30
C TYR A 2 -12.54 25.95 -3.33
N GLY A 3 -12.44 26.95 -2.44
CA GLY A 3 -11.37 26.94 -1.44
C GLY A 3 -11.64 25.86 -0.38
N PRO A 4 -10.72 24.93 -0.05
CA PRO A 4 -9.26 24.87 -0.33
C PRO A 4 -8.81 23.83 -1.40
N PHE A 5 -9.55 23.69 -2.50
CA PHE A 5 -9.32 22.69 -3.54
C PHE A 5 -8.71 23.29 -4.81
N ASP A 6 -7.60 22.71 -5.26
CA ASP A 6 -7.02 23.02 -6.59
C ASP A 6 -7.81 22.36 -7.74
N ASN A 7 -8.62 21.33 -7.47
CA ASN A 7 -9.53 20.76 -8.46
C ASN A 7 -10.85 20.21 -7.87
N ALA A 8 -11.92 20.30 -8.66
CA ALA A 8 -13.28 19.89 -8.28
C ALA A 8 -13.42 18.38 -8.07
N THR A 9 -12.52 17.59 -8.67
CA THR A 9 -12.51 16.13 -8.61
C THR A 9 -12.18 15.61 -7.21
N GLN A 10 -11.07 16.09 -6.63
CA GLN A 10 -10.64 15.73 -5.28
C GLN A 10 -11.69 16.12 -4.25
N PHE A 11 -12.30 17.30 -4.41
CA PHE A 11 -13.40 17.72 -3.56
C PHE A 11 -14.59 16.75 -3.61
N ARG A 12 -15.14 16.47 -4.81
CA ARG A 12 -16.35 15.66 -4.98
C ARG A 12 -16.17 14.19 -4.57
N LEU A 13 -15.01 13.61 -4.86
CA LEU A 13 -14.71 12.23 -4.47
C LEU A 13 -14.52 12.12 -2.95
N LEU A 14 -13.84 13.09 -2.33
CA LEU A 14 -13.64 13.07 -0.89
C LEU A 14 -14.94 13.37 -0.13
N ASP A 15 -15.76 14.31 -0.61
CA ASP A 15 -17.10 14.58 -0.09
C ASP A 15 -17.98 13.32 -0.14
N HIS A 16 -17.94 12.56 -1.24
CA HIS A 16 -18.65 11.28 -1.32
C HIS A 16 -18.13 10.23 -0.31
N PHE A 17 -16.81 10.08 -0.14
CA PHE A 17 -16.25 9.05 0.75
C PHE A 17 -16.29 9.42 2.24
N TYR A 18 -16.26 10.71 2.59
CA TYR A 18 -16.12 11.19 3.97
C TYR A 18 -17.30 12.03 4.47
N GLY A 19 -18.17 12.53 3.60
CA GLY A 19 -19.45 13.14 3.92
C GLY A 19 -20.50 12.10 4.34
N ARG A 20 -20.15 11.23 5.29
CA ARG A 20 -21.01 10.17 5.82
C ARG A 20 -22.34 10.75 6.34
N SER A 21 -23.33 10.75 5.46
CA SER A 21 -24.74 10.65 5.79
C SER A 21 -25.15 9.22 5.46
N ASP A 22 -25.92 8.56 6.32
CA ASP A 22 -26.46 7.21 6.09
C ASP A 22 -27.44 7.15 4.89
N THR A 23 -27.63 8.26 4.19
CA THR A 23 -28.41 8.42 2.96
C THR A 23 -27.60 9.20 1.91
N HIS A 24 -26.67 8.53 1.23
CA HIS A 24 -26.28 9.02 -0.10
C HIS A 24 -27.48 8.82 -1.04
N SER A 25 -27.99 9.90 -1.64
CA SER A 25 -29.06 9.79 -2.63
C SER A 25 -28.56 8.96 -3.83
N LEU A 26 -29.48 8.26 -4.49
CA LEU A 26 -29.18 7.60 -5.77
C LEU A 26 -28.55 8.58 -6.76
N ASP A 27 -28.90 9.87 -6.69
CA ASP A 27 -28.32 10.93 -7.52
C ASP A 27 -26.83 11.16 -7.25
N ALA A 28 -26.37 11.15 -6.00
CA ALA A 28 -24.94 11.31 -5.68
C ALA A 28 -24.09 10.11 -6.12
N LEU A 29 -24.70 8.92 -6.11
CA LEU A 29 -24.12 7.68 -6.65
C LEU A 29 -24.12 7.69 -8.19
N ASP A 30 -25.21 8.12 -8.81
CA ASP A 30 -25.34 8.25 -10.26
C ASP A 30 -24.43 9.37 -10.81
N ASP A 31 -24.19 10.44 -10.05
CA ASP A 31 -23.19 11.46 -10.35
C ASP A 31 -21.78 10.88 -10.30
N LEU A 32 -21.42 10.10 -9.27
CA LEU A 32 -20.12 9.44 -9.19
C LEU A 32 -19.93 8.38 -10.28
N ILE A 33 -20.98 7.61 -10.59
CA ILE A 33 -20.99 6.63 -11.67
C ILE A 33 -20.89 7.33 -13.04
N SER A 34 -21.59 8.44 -13.25
CA SER A 34 -21.51 9.22 -14.50
C SER A 34 -20.13 9.84 -14.68
N VAL A 35 -19.52 10.32 -13.60
CA VAL A 35 -18.14 10.83 -13.54
C VAL A 35 -17.13 9.73 -13.90
N VAL A 36 -17.30 8.52 -13.39
CA VAL A 36 -16.39 7.38 -13.66
C VAL A 36 -16.63 6.75 -15.03
N ARG A 37 -17.86 6.77 -15.54
CA ARG A 37 -18.24 6.12 -16.82
C ARG A 37 -18.20 7.05 -18.03
N SER A 38 -18.19 8.37 -17.84
CA SER A 38 -18.19 9.37 -18.92
C SER A 38 -17.06 10.40 -18.73
N PRO A 39 -15.79 10.04 -18.99
CA PRO A 39 -14.67 10.97 -18.93
C PRO A 39 -14.74 11.94 -20.12
N GLY A 40 -15.55 12.98 -20.01
CA GLY A 40 -15.55 14.12 -20.93
C GLY A 40 -14.42 15.11 -20.57
N PRO A 41 -13.99 15.97 -21.52
CA PRO A 41 -12.92 16.95 -21.32
C PRO A 41 -13.20 18.00 -20.22
N SER A 42 -14.43 18.08 -19.71
CA SER A 42 -14.88 19.00 -18.66
C SER A 42 -15.50 18.29 -17.43
N GLY A 43 -15.27 16.98 -17.27
CA GLY A 43 -15.75 16.19 -16.12
C GLY A 43 -14.72 16.07 -14.99
N SER A 44 -15.04 15.34 -13.91
CA SER A 44 -14.14 15.12 -12.76
C SER A 44 -12.92 14.22 -13.05
N PHE A 45 -12.51 14.08 -14.31
CA PHE A 45 -11.24 13.46 -14.70
C PHE A 45 -10.59 14.30 -15.80
N ALA A 46 -10.64 15.62 -15.63
CA ALA A 46 -10.10 16.56 -16.60
C ALA A 46 -8.59 16.37 -16.76
N ALA A 47 -8.12 16.51 -18.00
CA ALA A 47 -6.70 16.46 -18.31
C ALA A 47 -5.92 17.59 -17.61
N ASP A 48 -6.56 18.74 -17.39
CA ASP A 48 -6.01 19.90 -16.68
C ASP A 48 -5.67 19.57 -15.21
N ASP A 49 -6.41 18.63 -14.59
CA ASP A 49 -6.15 18.12 -13.24
C ASP A 49 -5.06 17.02 -13.23
N GLY A 50 -4.46 16.74 -14.39
CA GLY A 50 -3.43 15.72 -14.57
C GLY A 50 -3.96 14.28 -14.69
N TRP A 51 -5.25 14.12 -15.00
CA TRP A 51 -5.83 12.81 -15.30
C TRP A 51 -5.56 12.40 -16.75
N HIS A 52 -5.36 11.10 -16.92
CA HIS A 52 -5.10 10.46 -18.19
C HIS A 52 -6.01 9.24 -18.33
N GLN A 53 -6.47 9.00 -19.56
CA GLN A 53 -7.09 7.76 -19.94
C GLN A 53 -6.11 6.96 -20.79
N SER A 54 -5.86 5.72 -20.41
CA SER A 54 -4.93 4.85 -21.13
C SER A 54 -5.53 3.47 -21.36
N ALA A 55 -4.81 2.65 -22.12
CA ALA A 55 -5.14 1.26 -22.35
C ALA A 55 -3.96 0.38 -21.95
N VAL A 56 -4.26 -0.84 -21.53
CA VAL A 56 -3.25 -1.86 -21.18
C VAL A 56 -3.57 -3.16 -21.87
N ASP A 57 -2.52 -3.84 -22.36
CA ASP A 57 -2.67 -5.11 -23.04
C ASP A 57 -2.43 -6.27 -22.08
N ILE A 58 -3.35 -7.23 -22.06
CA ILE A 58 -3.19 -8.47 -21.29
C ILE A 58 -3.07 -9.69 -22.23
N PRO A 59 -2.01 -10.50 -22.12
CA PRO A 59 -1.88 -11.72 -22.90
C PRO A 59 -2.93 -12.77 -22.48
N LEU A 60 -3.51 -13.47 -23.45
CA LEU A 60 -4.56 -14.44 -23.21
C LEU A 60 -4.00 -15.87 -23.13
N PRO A 61 -4.04 -16.53 -21.96
CA PRO A 61 -3.66 -17.93 -21.86
C PRO A 61 -4.71 -18.83 -22.51
N CYS A 62 -4.27 -19.88 -23.19
CA CYS A 62 -5.17 -20.87 -23.77
C CYS A 62 -4.51 -22.25 -23.79
N THR A 63 -5.04 -23.19 -23.00
CA THR A 63 -4.55 -24.57 -22.97
C THR A 63 -4.65 -25.18 -24.38
N HIS A 64 -3.58 -25.87 -24.81
CA HIS A 64 -3.34 -26.42 -26.15
C HIS A 64 -2.95 -25.42 -27.25
N ALA A 65 -3.11 -24.10 -27.05
CA ALA A 65 -2.57 -23.09 -27.97
C ALA A 65 -1.08 -22.88 -27.69
N LYS A 66 -0.24 -22.91 -28.73
CA LYS A 66 1.22 -22.83 -28.60
C LYS A 66 1.76 -21.63 -29.34
N TYR A 67 2.58 -20.86 -28.65
CA TYR A 67 3.27 -19.69 -29.19
C TYR A 67 4.79 -19.88 -29.08
N ARG A 68 5.54 -19.22 -29.95
CA ARG A 68 7.02 -19.21 -29.88
C ARG A 68 7.48 -18.46 -28.64
N SER A 69 6.84 -17.34 -28.36
CA SER A 69 7.01 -16.53 -27.16
C SER A 69 5.64 -16.05 -26.63
N GLU A 70 5.63 -15.52 -25.42
CA GLU A 70 4.45 -14.85 -24.86
C GLU A 70 4.05 -13.60 -25.69
N GLY A 71 5.03 -12.93 -26.32
CA GLY A 71 4.77 -11.76 -27.15
C GLY A 71 3.95 -12.07 -28.41
N ASP A 72 3.99 -13.32 -28.89
CA ASP A 72 3.23 -13.78 -30.06
C ASP A 72 1.80 -14.24 -29.70
N ALA A 73 1.48 -14.33 -28.41
CA ALA A 73 0.14 -14.72 -27.97
C ALA A 73 -0.86 -13.57 -28.21
N PRO A 74 -2.12 -13.87 -28.59
CA PRO A 74 -3.18 -12.89 -28.65
C PRO A 74 -3.30 -12.12 -27.33
N LYS A 75 -3.44 -10.80 -27.45
CA LYS A 75 -3.62 -9.89 -26.33
C LYS A 75 -5.00 -9.24 -26.41
N PHE A 76 -5.60 -9.01 -25.27
CA PHE A 76 -6.80 -8.22 -25.15
C PHE A 76 -6.45 -6.85 -24.58
N THR A 77 -6.85 -5.78 -25.29
CA THR A 77 -6.62 -4.41 -24.85
C THR A 77 -7.76 -3.96 -23.95
N VAL A 78 -7.44 -3.67 -22.69
CA VAL A 78 -8.37 -3.06 -21.73
C VAL A 78 -8.22 -1.55 -21.83
N THR A 79 -9.18 -0.88 -22.45
CA THR A 79 -9.25 0.57 -22.55
C THR A 79 -9.90 1.20 -21.32
N GLY A 80 -9.68 2.50 -21.09
CA GLY A 80 -10.39 3.23 -20.04
C GLY A 80 -9.76 3.12 -18.65
N VAL A 81 -8.46 2.85 -18.59
CA VAL A 81 -7.70 2.98 -17.34
C VAL A 81 -7.54 4.46 -17.04
N ILE A 82 -8.20 4.94 -15.98
CA ILE A 82 -8.12 6.33 -15.52
C ILE A 82 -7.02 6.43 -14.47
N HIS A 83 -6.02 7.30 -14.70
CA HIS A 83 -4.89 7.45 -13.80
C HIS A 83 -4.21 8.82 -13.89
N ARG A 84 -3.41 9.15 -12.89
CA ARG A 84 -2.44 10.25 -12.89
C ARG A 84 -1.04 9.65 -12.92
N ARG A 85 -0.10 10.37 -13.55
CA ARG A 85 1.32 9.97 -13.51
C ARG A 85 1.93 10.29 -12.15
N LEU A 86 2.68 9.35 -11.59
CA LEU A 86 3.30 9.49 -10.26
C LEU A 86 4.26 10.68 -10.17
N LEU A 87 5.14 10.86 -11.16
CA LEU A 87 6.14 11.94 -11.11
C LEU A 87 5.51 13.34 -11.14
N PRO A 88 4.60 13.69 -12.07
CA PRO A 88 3.86 14.95 -12.02
C PRO A 88 3.09 15.15 -10.70
N LEU A 89 2.47 14.11 -10.16
CA LEU A 89 1.78 14.17 -8.88
C LEU A 89 2.72 14.51 -7.72
N VAL A 90 3.90 13.88 -7.69
CA VAL A 90 4.97 14.18 -6.72
C VAL A 90 5.43 15.63 -6.84
N LYS A 91 5.65 16.12 -8.06
CA LYS A 91 6.06 17.51 -8.31
C LYS A 91 5.01 18.48 -7.79
N LEU A 92 3.74 18.28 -8.15
CA LEU A 92 2.63 19.14 -7.72
C LEU A 92 2.55 19.23 -6.19
N ALA A 93 2.57 18.09 -5.50
CA ALA A 93 2.44 18.07 -4.05
C ALA A 93 3.63 18.68 -3.30
N VAL A 94 4.83 18.65 -3.88
CA VAL A 94 6.05 19.12 -3.22
C VAL A 94 6.37 20.58 -3.53
N GLN A 95 6.07 21.04 -4.74
CA GLN A 95 6.50 22.34 -5.23
C GLN A 95 5.50 23.46 -4.92
N ASP A 96 4.29 23.16 -4.46
CA ASP A 96 3.24 24.15 -4.20
C ASP A 96 3.67 25.17 -3.12
N PRO A 97 3.95 26.43 -3.49
CA PRO A 97 4.34 27.47 -2.55
C PRO A 97 3.14 28.11 -1.83
N GLU A 98 1.91 27.88 -2.31
CA GLU A 98 0.69 28.40 -1.69
C GLU A 98 0.10 27.42 -0.68
N SER A 99 0.52 26.15 -0.73
CA SER A 99 0.14 25.15 0.26
C SER A 99 0.42 25.62 1.69
N HIS A 100 -0.60 25.60 2.54
CA HIS A 100 -0.40 25.80 3.99
C HIS A 100 0.46 24.69 4.61
N LEU A 101 0.69 23.59 3.89
CA LEU A 101 1.50 22.46 4.35
C LEU A 101 3.00 22.64 4.11
N LYS A 102 3.42 23.64 3.32
CA LYS A 102 4.81 23.83 2.89
C LYS A 102 5.82 23.84 4.05
N HIS A 103 5.42 24.33 5.22
CA HIS A 103 6.28 24.44 6.41
C HIS A 103 6.19 23.24 7.37
N VAL A 104 5.30 22.27 7.12
CA VAL A 104 5.10 21.10 7.99
C VAL A 104 5.61 19.79 7.38
N TYR A 105 6.21 19.84 6.19
CA TYR A 105 6.96 18.71 5.65
C TYR A 105 8.21 18.45 6.49
N HIS A 106 8.36 17.20 6.94
CA HIS A 106 9.58 16.71 7.56
C HIS A 106 10.50 16.11 6.50
N TRP A 107 11.42 16.94 5.98
CA TRP A 107 12.36 16.55 4.91
C TRP A 107 13.51 15.65 5.37
N LEU A 108 13.89 15.75 6.65
CA LEU A 108 15.03 15.03 7.21
C LEU A 108 14.60 14.06 8.31
N ALA A 109 15.12 12.84 8.20
CA ALA A 109 14.92 11.78 9.16
C ALA A 109 15.59 12.10 10.49
N HIS A 110 14.89 11.83 11.58
CA HIS A 110 15.44 12.06 12.92
C HIS A 110 14.93 11.02 13.91
N ARG A 111 15.72 10.75 14.96
CA ARG A 111 15.25 9.94 16.08
C ARG A 111 14.50 10.83 17.06
N ARG A 112 13.37 10.34 17.56
CA ARG A 112 12.61 10.99 18.62
C ARG A 112 12.71 10.16 19.89
N PHE A 113 12.99 10.81 21.02
CA PHE A 113 13.06 10.17 22.33
C PHE A 113 12.12 10.87 23.29
N TRP A 114 11.49 10.08 24.17
CA TRP A 114 10.85 10.61 25.37
C TRP A 114 11.77 10.41 26.56
N ILE A 115 11.94 11.48 27.33
CA ILE A 115 12.73 11.47 28.55
C ILE A 115 11.74 11.32 29.70
N PRO A 116 11.70 10.16 30.38
CA PRO A 116 10.77 9.98 31.49
C PRO A 116 11.10 10.97 32.62
N PRO A 117 10.09 11.48 33.34
CA PRO A 117 10.37 12.30 34.51
C PRO A 117 11.10 11.47 35.58
N SER A 118 12.11 12.05 36.23
CA SER A 118 12.80 11.40 37.35
C SER A 118 11.79 11.05 38.44
N SER A 119 11.88 9.83 38.98
CA SER A 119 11.04 9.43 40.12
C SER A 119 11.30 10.38 41.28
N ARG A 120 10.28 11.12 41.72
CA ARG A 120 10.34 11.82 43.00
C ARG A 120 10.44 10.74 44.07
N THR A 121 11.57 10.66 44.76
CA THR A 121 11.67 9.92 46.02
C THR A 121 10.52 10.38 46.91
N ALA A 122 9.67 9.44 47.34
CA ALA A 122 8.57 9.75 48.26
C ALA A 122 9.12 10.50 49.48
N PRO A 123 8.43 11.52 50.02
CA PRO A 123 8.86 12.14 51.25
C PRO A 123 8.90 11.06 52.32
N ALA A 124 10.08 10.84 52.90
CA ALA A 124 10.24 9.94 54.02
C ALA A 124 9.22 10.35 55.09
N SER A 125 8.33 9.42 55.42
CA SER A 125 7.42 9.52 56.55
C SER A 125 8.20 10.01 57.77
N ALA A 126 7.72 11.07 58.40
CA ALA A 126 8.33 11.69 59.56
C ALA A 126 8.59 10.66 60.67
N SER A 127 9.87 10.34 60.90
CA SER A 127 10.33 9.70 62.13
C SER A 127 11.58 10.42 62.63
N THR A 128 11.33 11.28 63.63
CA THR A 128 12.13 11.65 64.82
C THR A 128 13.63 11.98 64.66
N PRO A 129 14.12 13.10 65.22
CA PRO A 129 15.52 13.49 65.07
C PRO A 129 16.42 12.73 66.07
N THR A 130 17.43 12.03 65.57
CA THR A 130 18.62 11.71 66.35
C THR A 130 19.87 12.14 65.59
N SER A 131 20.67 12.92 66.32
CA SER A 131 21.92 13.55 65.93
C SER A 131 23.03 12.53 65.63
N SER A 132 23.63 12.58 64.45
CA SER A 132 25.08 12.53 64.27
C SER A 132 25.47 12.79 62.81
N SER A 133 26.55 13.55 62.68
CA SER A 133 27.16 14.09 61.47
C SER A 133 27.70 13.03 60.50
N SER A 134 27.24 13.08 59.25
CA SER A 134 28.05 12.73 58.07
C SER A 134 27.49 13.47 56.85
N THR A 135 28.28 14.39 56.29
CA THR A 135 27.90 15.19 55.12
C THR A 135 28.26 14.41 53.85
N SER A 136 27.43 13.44 53.49
CA SER A 136 27.38 12.92 52.11
C SER A 136 26.22 13.62 51.40
N ALA A 137 26.53 14.32 50.31
CA ALA A 137 25.50 14.87 49.44
C ALA A 137 24.52 13.75 49.04
N PRO A 138 23.20 13.98 49.02
CA PRO A 138 22.26 12.98 48.56
C PRO A 138 22.65 12.56 47.13
N PRO A 139 22.65 11.25 46.81
CA PRO A 139 22.98 10.80 45.46
C PRO A 139 22.02 11.48 44.48
N GLU A 140 22.58 12.16 43.48
CA GLU A 140 21.77 12.77 42.43
C GLU A 140 20.87 11.68 41.83
N PRO A 141 19.55 11.93 41.69
CA PRO A 141 18.67 10.96 41.08
C PRO A 141 19.12 10.72 39.65
N ILE A 142 19.56 9.49 39.35
CA ILE A 142 19.95 9.08 38.01
C ILE A 142 18.73 9.30 37.10
N PRO A 143 18.80 10.21 36.11
CA PRO A 143 17.67 10.44 35.23
C PRO A 143 17.40 9.14 34.45
N PRO A 144 16.13 8.75 34.29
CA PRO A 144 15.77 7.53 33.57
C PRO A 144 16.25 7.61 32.11
N GLU A 145 16.63 6.47 31.55
CA GLU A 145 17.11 6.40 30.17
C GLU A 145 16.02 6.89 29.18
N PRO A 146 16.39 7.71 28.18
CA PRO A 146 15.47 8.12 27.14
C PRO A 146 14.91 6.93 26.35
N ILE A 147 13.60 6.91 26.13
CA ILE A 147 12.90 5.85 25.40
C ILE A 147 12.71 6.28 23.94
N ARG A 148 13.14 5.45 23.00
CA ARG A 148 12.94 5.67 21.56
C ARG A 148 11.44 5.64 21.23
N ILE A 149 10.96 6.66 20.53
CA ILE A 149 9.59 6.77 20.04
C ILE A 149 9.57 6.70 18.52
N TYR A 150 8.57 5.98 18.01
CA TYR A 150 8.17 5.95 16.60
C TYR A 150 6.75 6.52 16.49
N THR A 151 6.57 7.59 15.73
CA THR A 151 5.24 8.19 15.50
C THR A 151 4.84 8.21 14.04
N ASP A 152 5.80 8.42 13.14
CA ASP A 152 5.61 8.75 11.73
C ASP A 152 6.77 8.19 10.88
N CYS A 153 6.65 8.24 9.55
CA CYS A 153 7.69 7.70 8.68
C CYS A 153 9.04 8.39 8.90
N TYR A 154 9.07 9.72 9.02
CA TYR A 154 10.30 10.51 9.18
C TYR A 154 11.07 10.26 10.49
N ASN A 155 10.51 9.52 11.46
CA ASN A 155 11.25 9.07 12.64
C ASN A 155 11.38 7.54 12.78
N SER A 156 10.98 6.82 11.72
CA SER A 156 11.20 5.38 11.60
C SER A 156 12.65 5.04 11.29
N ASP A 157 13.07 3.83 11.69
CA ASP A 157 14.39 3.32 11.30
C ASP A 157 14.48 3.12 9.78
N ALA A 158 13.39 2.73 9.12
CA ALA A 158 13.33 2.61 7.67
C ALA A 158 13.66 3.94 6.94
N MET A 159 13.22 5.09 7.47
CA MET A 159 13.57 6.39 6.89
C MET A 159 15.04 6.75 7.13
N LEU A 160 15.55 6.52 8.34
CA LEU A 160 16.95 6.74 8.65
C LEU A 160 17.86 5.89 7.76
N GLU A 161 17.50 4.64 7.52
CA GLU A 161 18.19 3.71 6.63
C GLU A 161 18.10 4.16 5.17
N ALA A 162 16.93 4.58 4.70
CA ALA A 162 16.75 5.09 3.33
C ALA A 162 17.61 6.34 3.08
N GLU A 163 17.62 7.31 4.00
CA GLU A 163 18.50 8.49 3.88
C GLU A 163 19.97 8.12 3.94
N ALA A 164 20.37 7.23 4.85
CA ALA A 164 21.74 6.76 4.93
C ALA A 164 22.18 6.05 3.64
N ALA A 165 21.31 5.29 3.01
CA ALA A 165 21.58 4.64 1.72
C ALA A 165 21.78 5.67 0.60
N ILE A 166 20.98 6.74 0.56
CA ILE A 166 21.17 7.84 -0.39
C ILE A 166 22.49 8.57 -0.13
N ARG A 167 22.81 8.90 1.13
CA ARG A 167 24.06 9.60 1.49
C ARG A 167 25.33 8.79 1.20
N LYS A 168 25.23 7.46 1.19
CA LYS A 168 26.35 6.57 0.80
C LYS A 168 26.62 6.55 -0.71
N LYS A 169 25.63 6.91 -1.54
CA LYS A 169 25.83 6.97 -2.99
C LYS A 169 26.66 8.21 -3.35
N PRO A 170 27.49 8.16 -4.41
CA PRO A 170 28.11 9.35 -4.96
C PRO A 170 27.04 10.39 -5.32
N ARG A 171 27.32 11.66 -5.03
CA ARG A 171 26.47 12.76 -5.49
C ARG A 171 26.51 12.84 -7.01
N VAL A 172 25.41 13.32 -7.61
CA VAL A 172 25.35 13.60 -9.04
C VAL A 172 26.32 14.73 -9.35
N ALA A 173 27.18 14.55 -10.35
CA ALA A 173 28.31 15.45 -10.63
C ALA A 173 27.87 16.89 -10.94
N GLU A 174 26.67 17.07 -11.49
CA GLU A 174 26.08 18.36 -11.85
C GLU A 174 25.45 19.09 -10.65
N ASP A 175 25.30 18.43 -9.50
CA ASP A 175 24.67 19.05 -8.34
C ASP A 175 25.61 20.01 -7.60
N PRO A 176 25.09 21.16 -7.14
CA PRO A 176 25.80 22.00 -6.18
C PRO A 176 26.23 21.21 -4.93
N PRO A 177 27.40 21.53 -4.34
CA PRO A 177 27.89 20.85 -3.13
C PRO A 177 26.91 20.89 -1.95
N ASP A 178 26.13 21.96 -1.85
CA ASP A 178 25.18 22.27 -0.79
C ASP A 178 23.74 21.81 -1.09
N LEU A 179 23.48 21.24 -2.27
CA LEU A 179 22.13 20.76 -2.62
C LEU A 179 21.65 19.68 -1.64
N GLU A 180 20.51 19.90 -1.00
CA GLU A 180 19.95 18.96 -0.03
C GLU A 180 19.40 17.72 -0.75
N TYR A 181 19.77 16.53 -0.27
CA TYR A 181 19.20 15.26 -0.75
C TYR A 181 18.17 14.79 0.26
N ALA A 182 16.93 14.63 -0.18
CA ALA A 182 15.82 14.22 0.68
C ALA A 182 15.13 12.97 0.13
N VAL A 183 14.69 12.08 1.02
CA VAL A 183 13.82 10.96 0.66
C VAL A 183 12.37 11.42 0.78
N LEU A 184 11.53 11.02 -0.19
CA LEU A 184 10.09 11.24 -0.15
C LEU A 184 9.36 9.90 -0.03
N PRO A 185 8.92 9.49 1.17
CA PRO A 185 8.16 8.27 1.39
C PRO A 185 6.78 8.36 0.74
N LEU A 186 6.50 7.40 -0.13
CA LEU A 186 5.22 7.20 -0.79
C LEU A 186 4.47 6.08 -0.05
N LEU A 187 3.28 6.40 0.44
CA LEU A 187 2.42 5.50 1.19
C LEU A 187 1.18 5.20 0.35
N LEU A 188 1.16 4.03 -0.27
CA LEU A 188 0.09 3.58 -1.15
C LEU A 188 -1.01 2.86 -0.39
N TRP A 189 -2.24 3.08 -0.85
CA TRP A 189 -3.41 2.35 -0.41
C TRP A 189 -4.25 1.96 -1.62
N SER A 190 -4.93 0.83 -1.55
CA SER A 190 -6.01 0.53 -2.48
C SER A 190 -7.05 -0.33 -1.77
N ASP A 191 -8.30 -0.11 -2.16
CA ASP A 191 -9.45 -0.76 -1.56
C ASP A 191 -10.54 -0.87 -2.62
N ALA A 192 -10.99 -2.08 -2.92
CA ALA A 192 -12.06 -2.31 -3.88
C ALA A 192 -13.43 -2.05 -3.21
N THR A 193 -14.03 -0.90 -3.48
CA THR A 193 -15.26 -0.46 -2.83
C THR A 193 -16.49 -0.72 -3.71
N GLN A 194 -17.53 -1.32 -3.13
CA GLN A 194 -18.86 -1.35 -3.76
C GLN A 194 -19.53 0.00 -3.52
N LEU A 195 -20.01 0.63 -4.59
CA LEU A 195 -20.59 1.97 -4.53
C LEU A 195 -22.09 1.95 -4.19
N SER A 196 -22.73 0.78 -4.25
CA SER A 196 -24.17 0.65 -4.05
C SER A 196 -24.53 -0.68 -3.42
N ASN A 197 -25.44 -0.68 -2.44
CA ASN A 197 -25.97 -1.91 -1.84
C ASN A 197 -26.90 -2.70 -2.79
N PHE A 198 -27.45 -2.05 -3.83
CA PHE A 198 -28.45 -2.63 -4.75
C PHE A 198 -28.05 -2.59 -6.23
N GLY A 199 -26.76 -2.49 -6.54
CA GLY A 199 -26.26 -2.41 -7.92
C GLY A 199 -24.90 -3.07 -8.12
N SER A 200 -24.48 -3.21 -9.38
CA SER A 200 -23.20 -3.82 -9.74
C SER A 200 -22.03 -2.83 -9.77
N ALA A 201 -22.26 -1.56 -9.45
CA ALA A 201 -21.25 -0.50 -9.49
C ALA A 201 -20.22 -0.69 -8.37
N SER A 202 -18.94 -0.76 -8.74
CA SER A 202 -17.82 -0.73 -7.80
C SER A 202 -16.75 0.22 -8.32
N LEU A 203 -16.04 0.84 -7.40
CA LEU A 203 -14.84 1.59 -7.66
C LEU A 203 -13.64 0.82 -7.10
N TRP A 204 -12.48 0.99 -7.72
CA TRP A 204 -11.25 0.43 -7.17
C TRP A 204 -10.14 1.48 -7.24
N PRO A 205 -10.16 2.43 -6.30
CA PRO A 205 -9.15 3.48 -6.22
C PRO A 205 -7.80 2.98 -5.74
N ILE A 206 -6.76 3.63 -6.24
CA ILE A 206 -5.41 3.63 -5.66
C ILE A 206 -5.18 5.04 -5.12
N TYR A 207 -4.78 5.13 -3.86
CA TYR A 207 -4.44 6.38 -3.17
C TYR A 207 -2.95 6.44 -2.86
N LEU A 208 -2.43 7.66 -2.82
CA LEU A 208 -1.07 7.98 -2.40
C LEU A 208 -1.09 9.03 -1.30
N TYR A 209 -0.34 8.78 -0.23
CA TYR A 209 0.01 9.78 0.77
C TYR A 209 1.51 9.97 0.84
N PHE A 210 1.95 11.15 1.30
CA PHE A 210 3.36 11.45 1.54
C PHE A 210 3.72 11.25 3.01
N GLY A 211 4.69 10.38 3.30
CA GLY A 211 5.09 10.06 4.67
C GLY A 211 5.91 11.15 5.37
N ASN A 212 6.33 12.19 4.66
CA ASN A 212 6.94 13.39 5.25
C ASN A 212 5.93 14.28 5.98
N LEU A 213 4.63 14.01 5.82
CA LEU A 213 3.56 14.65 6.57
C LEU A 213 3.11 13.77 7.74
N SER A 214 2.88 14.41 8.88
CA SER A 214 2.39 13.72 10.07
C SER A 214 1.05 13.03 9.79
N LYS A 215 0.85 11.86 10.41
CA LYS A 215 -0.42 11.13 10.36
C LYS A 215 -1.62 11.96 10.81
N TYR A 216 -1.44 12.98 11.66
CA TYR A 216 -2.52 13.84 12.10
C TYR A 216 -3.05 14.76 10.99
N PHE A 217 -2.18 15.19 10.08
CA PHE A 217 -2.62 15.87 8.86
C PHE A 217 -3.21 14.85 7.89
N ARG A 218 -2.48 13.75 7.62
CA ARG A 218 -2.94 12.73 6.66
C ARG A 218 -4.31 12.14 7.01
N GLY A 219 -4.59 11.98 8.29
CA GLY A 219 -5.85 11.44 8.80
C GLY A 219 -6.94 12.48 8.99
N ARG A 220 -6.70 13.76 8.71
CA ARG A 220 -7.70 14.82 8.79
C ARG A 220 -8.37 14.97 7.41
N PRO A 221 -9.66 14.63 7.26
CA PRO A 221 -10.34 14.67 5.95
C PRO A 221 -10.32 16.06 5.31
N THR A 222 -10.41 17.12 6.11
CA THR A 222 -10.37 18.52 5.64
C THR A 222 -9.03 18.97 5.07
N GLU A 223 -7.98 18.15 5.15
CA GLU A 223 -6.66 18.43 4.56
C GLU A 223 -6.51 17.81 3.16
N PHE A 224 -7.43 16.93 2.75
CA PHE A 224 -7.47 16.34 1.39
C PHE A 224 -6.14 15.72 0.92
N LEU A 225 -5.41 15.13 1.88
CA LEU A 225 -4.05 14.61 1.63
C LEU A 225 -4.00 13.27 0.90
N ALA A 226 -5.16 12.64 0.72
CA ALA A 226 -5.31 11.41 -0.05
C ALA A 226 -5.22 11.74 -1.55
N GLN A 227 -4.05 11.58 -2.15
CA GLN A 227 -3.92 11.79 -3.59
C GLN A 227 -4.48 10.59 -4.33
N HIS A 228 -5.56 10.79 -5.09
CA HIS A 228 -6.07 9.75 -5.98
C HIS A 228 -5.09 9.54 -7.13
N LEU A 229 -4.61 8.31 -7.29
CA LEU A 229 -3.61 7.96 -8.29
C LEU A 229 -4.24 7.28 -9.50
N ALA A 230 -5.11 6.30 -9.29
CA ALA A 230 -5.71 5.55 -10.39
C ALA A 230 -7.02 4.87 -9.98
N TYR A 231 -7.79 4.45 -10.97
CA TYR A 231 -8.97 3.62 -10.82
C TYR A 231 -8.82 2.34 -11.63
N ILE A 232 -8.79 1.21 -10.94
CA ILE A 232 -8.61 -0.10 -11.57
C ILE A 232 -9.96 -0.53 -12.16
N PRO A 233 -10.08 -0.67 -13.50
CA PRO A 233 -11.29 -1.16 -14.11
C PRO A 233 -11.49 -2.65 -13.81
N ARG A 234 -12.74 -3.10 -13.90
CA ARG A 234 -13.04 -4.53 -13.98
C ARG A 234 -12.55 -5.09 -15.32
N LEU A 235 -12.35 -6.40 -15.36
CA LEU A 235 -12.11 -7.10 -16.61
C LEU A 235 -13.35 -6.93 -17.52
N PRO A 236 -13.23 -6.36 -18.73
CA PRO A 236 -14.38 -6.09 -19.58
C PRO A 236 -15.10 -7.37 -20.02
N ASP A 237 -16.44 -7.33 -20.11
CA ASP A 237 -17.23 -8.49 -20.57
C ASP A 237 -16.88 -8.88 -22.02
N ALA A 238 -16.53 -7.89 -22.85
CA ALA A 238 -16.06 -8.08 -24.22
C ALA A 238 -14.82 -8.99 -24.35
N LEU A 239 -14.08 -9.22 -23.25
CA LEU A 239 -12.98 -10.19 -23.24
C LEU A 239 -13.48 -11.59 -23.56
N LYS A 240 -14.67 -11.99 -23.10
CA LYS A 240 -15.20 -13.34 -23.36
C LYS A 240 -15.49 -13.53 -24.85
N ASP A 241 -16.07 -12.52 -25.48
CA ASP A 241 -16.38 -12.53 -26.91
C ASP A 241 -15.11 -12.54 -27.75
N PHE A 242 -14.12 -11.70 -27.39
CA PHE A 242 -12.81 -11.71 -28.03
C PHE A 242 -12.10 -13.06 -27.87
N TYR A 243 -12.15 -13.65 -26.67
CA TYR A 243 -11.56 -14.96 -26.40
C TYR A 243 -12.24 -16.07 -27.20
N MET A 244 -13.57 -16.04 -27.31
CA MET A 244 -14.35 -16.97 -28.15
C MET A 244 -13.98 -16.82 -29.63
N ALA A 245 -13.92 -15.59 -30.15
CA ALA A 245 -13.53 -15.33 -31.54
C ALA A 245 -12.10 -15.78 -31.84
N THR A 246 -11.19 -15.64 -30.87
CA THR A 246 -9.78 -16.01 -31.01
C THR A 246 -9.54 -17.52 -30.91
N TYR A 247 -10.25 -18.22 -30.01
CA TYR A 247 -9.95 -19.59 -29.64
C TYR A 247 -11.06 -20.61 -29.91
N GLY A 248 -12.23 -20.16 -30.38
CA GLY A 248 -13.40 -21.02 -30.64
C GLY A 248 -14.01 -21.64 -29.37
N ARG A 249 -13.71 -21.10 -28.18
CA ARG A 249 -14.27 -21.56 -26.91
C ARG A 249 -14.32 -20.43 -25.88
N SER A 250 -15.16 -20.57 -24.87
CA SER A 250 -15.20 -19.64 -23.73
C SER A 250 -13.95 -19.75 -22.85
N PRO A 251 -13.47 -18.66 -22.24
CA PRO A 251 -12.39 -18.71 -21.25
C PRO A 251 -12.83 -19.47 -20.00
N SER A 252 -11.93 -20.25 -19.42
CA SER A 252 -12.18 -20.91 -18.13
C SER A 252 -12.09 -19.92 -16.96
N ALA A 253 -12.54 -20.34 -15.77
CA ALA A 253 -12.39 -19.54 -14.55
C ALA A 253 -10.92 -19.23 -14.23
N ASP A 254 -10.00 -20.16 -14.53
CA ASP A 254 -8.57 -19.95 -14.33
C ASP A 254 -7.99 -18.95 -15.34
N ASP A 255 -8.45 -18.97 -16.60
CA ASP A 255 -8.06 -18.00 -17.62
C ASP A 255 -8.51 -16.58 -17.21
N LEU A 256 -9.77 -16.43 -16.79
CA LEU A 256 -10.30 -15.15 -16.30
C LEU A 256 -9.55 -14.66 -15.05
N LYS A 257 -9.19 -15.57 -14.14
CA LYS A 257 -8.40 -15.24 -12.94
C LYS A 257 -6.99 -14.81 -13.29
N PHE A 258 -6.36 -15.44 -14.29
CA PHE A 258 -5.07 -15.00 -14.83
C PHE A 258 -5.21 -13.58 -15.41
N CYS A 259 -6.17 -13.36 -16.31
CA CYS A 259 -6.40 -12.07 -16.95
C CYS A 259 -6.68 -10.94 -15.94
N LYS A 260 -7.49 -11.18 -14.91
CA LYS A 260 -7.75 -10.19 -13.84
C LYS A 260 -6.47 -9.82 -13.08
N ARG A 261 -5.62 -10.80 -12.78
CA ARG A 261 -4.36 -10.57 -12.08
C ARG A 261 -3.35 -9.84 -12.96
N GLU A 262 -3.29 -10.22 -14.23
CA GLU A 262 -2.43 -9.59 -15.21
C GLU A 262 -2.83 -8.13 -15.42
N LEU A 263 -4.13 -7.83 -15.54
CA LEU A 263 -4.65 -6.45 -15.64
C LEU A 263 -4.14 -5.57 -14.49
N PHE A 264 -4.23 -6.06 -13.25
CA PHE A 264 -3.73 -5.33 -12.08
C PHE A 264 -2.23 -5.00 -12.20
N GLN A 265 -1.42 -5.97 -12.63
CA GLN A 265 0.03 -5.78 -12.76
C GLN A 265 0.37 -4.87 -13.95
N GLN A 266 -0.34 -4.96 -15.07
CA GLN A 266 -0.14 -4.08 -16.22
C GLN A 266 -0.49 -2.62 -15.90
N ILE A 267 -1.53 -2.39 -15.08
CA ILE A 267 -1.83 -1.03 -14.58
C ILE A 267 -0.70 -0.52 -13.69
N TRP A 268 -0.15 -1.35 -12.79
CA TRP A 268 1.01 -0.92 -12.00
C TRP A 268 2.27 -0.68 -12.83
N LEU A 269 2.49 -1.43 -13.92
CA LEU A 269 3.59 -1.17 -14.86
C LEU A 269 3.40 0.16 -15.62
N LEU A 270 2.15 0.52 -15.90
CA LEU A 270 1.77 1.82 -16.47
C LEU A 270 2.03 2.97 -15.47
N LEU A 271 1.71 2.78 -14.18
CA LEU A 271 1.93 3.79 -13.14
C LEU A 271 3.41 3.95 -12.76
N LEU A 272 4.16 2.84 -12.71
CA LEU A 272 5.61 2.80 -12.51
C LEU A 272 6.31 2.99 -13.86
N ASP A 273 6.03 4.13 -14.51
CA ASP A 273 6.57 4.51 -15.81
C ASP A 273 8.08 4.82 -15.75
N ALA A 274 8.68 4.99 -16.93
CA ALA A 274 10.11 5.24 -17.05
C ALA A 274 10.54 6.55 -16.36
N ASP A 275 9.71 7.59 -16.40
CA ASP A 275 9.99 8.88 -15.79
C ASP A 275 10.04 8.77 -14.26
N PHE A 276 9.05 8.08 -13.66
CA PHE A 276 9.03 7.80 -12.23
C PHE A 276 10.22 6.92 -11.82
N MET A 277 10.54 5.89 -12.60
CA MET A 277 11.67 5.00 -12.28
C MET A 277 13.01 5.71 -12.39
N HIS A 278 13.18 6.63 -13.36
CA HIS A 278 14.34 7.50 -13.44
C HIS A 278 14.45 8.40 -12.20
N ALA A 279 13.34 9.03 -11.78
CA ALA A 279 13.29 9.81 -10.54
C ALA A 279 13.56 8.96 -9.29
N TYR A 280 13.09 7.71 -9.28
CA TYR A 280 13.35 6.76 -8.20
C TYR A 280 14.86 6.48 -8.07
N GLU A 281 15.56 6.21 -9.17
CA GLU A 281 16.98 5.89 -9.14
C GLU A 281 17.86 7.13 -8.86
N HIS A 282 17.67 8.19 -9.66
CA HIS A 282 18.58 9.34 -9.73
C HIS A 282 18.11 10.55 -8.90
N GLY A 283 16.89 10.50 -8.37
CA GLY A 283 16.25 11.64 -7.74
C GLY A 283 15.88 12.74 -8.75
N ILE A 284 15.12 13.72 -8.28
CA ILE A 284 14.68 14.87 -9.07
C ILE A 284 14.99 16.17 -8.33
N VAL A 285 15.57 17.15 -9.00
CA VAL A 285 15.83 18.47 -8.41
C VAL A 285 14.57 19.31 -8.50
N LEU A 286 14.04 19.73 -7.35
CA LEU A 286 12.82 20.52 -7.24
C LEU A 286 13.03 21.67 -6.26
N THR A 287 12.50 22.85 -6.58
CA THR A 287 12.25 23.90 -5.58
C THR A 287 10.99 23.51 -4.83
N CYS A 288 11.13 23.12 -3.56
CA CYS A 288 10.00 22.77 -2.70
C CYS A 288 9.18 24.01 -2.33
N GLY A 289 7.95 23.81 -1.86
CA GLY A 289 7.06 24.90 -1.44
C GLY A 289 7.62 25.80 -0.33
N ASP A 290 8.59 25.32 0.45
CA ASP A 290 9.32 26.12 1.45
C ASP A 290 10.44 27.00 0.85
N GLY A 291 10.60 27.00 -0.49
CA GLY A 291 11.61 27.75 -1.22
C GLY A 291 12.98 27.09 -1.30
N VAL A 292 13.18 25.94 -0.66
CA VAL A 292 14.48 25.25 -0.66
C VAL A 292 14.57 24.28 -1.84
N VAL A 293 15.68 24.35 -2.57
CA VAL A 293 15.96 23.43 -3.68
C VAL A 293 16.51 22.12 -3.13
N ARG A 294 15.86 21.00 -3.47
CA ARG A 294 16.24 19.66 -3.02
C ARG A 294 16.30 18.68 -4.17
N ARG A 295 17.24 17.73 -4.12
CA ARG A 295 17.15 16.49 -4.90
C ARG A 295 16.32 15.47 -4.12
N ILE A 296 15.16 15.15 -4.65
CA ILE A 296 14.16 14.30 -3.99
C ILE A 296 14.18 12.90 -4.56
N PHE A 297 14.28 11.90 -3.68
CA PHE A 297 14.26 10.49 -4.02
C PHE A 297 12.93 9.86 -3.55
N PRO A 298 11.94 9.68 -4.43
CA PRO A 298 10.68 9.03 -4.06
C PRO A 298 10.91 7.56 -3.71
N ARG A 299 10.37 7.09 -2.58
CA ARG A 299 10.51 5.70 -2.12
C ARG A 299 9.17 5.15 -1.65
N ILE A 300 8.71 4.05 -2.23
CA ILE A 300 7.50 3.37 -1.74
C ILE A 300 7.84 2.70 -0.41
N PHE A 301 7.25 3.22 0.67
CA PHE A 301 7.49 2.73 2.03
C PHE A 301 6.44 1.71 2.44
N THR A 302 5.18 2.00 2.12
CA THR A 302 4.07 1.11 2.45
C THR A 302 3.11 1.00 1.29
N TYR A 303 2.54 -0.18 1.14
CA TYR A 303 1.32 -0.43 0.40
C TYR A 303 0.37 -1.18 1.34
N SER A 304 -0.65 -0.48 1.82
CA SER A 304 -1.69 -1.04 2.69
C SER A 304 -2.93 -1.39 1.89
N ALA A 305 -3.50 -2.55 2.17
CA ALA A 305 -4.72 -3.08 1.58
C ALA A 305 -5.21 -4.25 2.43
N ASP A 306 -6.38 -4.81 2.11
CA ASP A 306 -6.85 -6.04 2.73
C ASP A 306 -6.03 -7.28 2.29
N TYR A 307 -6.29 -8.45 2.89
CA TYR A 307 -5.54 -9.66 2.56
C TYR A 307 -5.70 -10.10 1.08
N PRO A 308 -6.92 -10.27 0.53
CA PRO A 308 -7.11 -10.58 -0.89
C PRO A 308 -6.34 -9.67 -1.84
N GLU A 309 -6.30 -8.37 -1.53
CA GLU A 309 -5.64 -7.37 -2.34
C GLU A 309 -4.11 -7.39 -2.18
N LYS A 310 -3.58 -7.56 -0.95
CA LYS A 310 -2.14 -7.81 -0.75
C LYS A 310 -1.65 -9.03 -1.51
N VAL A 311 -2.44 -10.10 -1.53
CA VAL A 311 -2.13 -11.31 -2.31
C VAL A 311 -2.07 -10.99 -3.81
N LEU A 312 -2.95 -10.10 -4.30
CA LEU A 312 -2.94 -9.65 -5.68
C LEU A 312 -1.72 -8.78 -6.01
N ILE A 313 -1.42 -7.78 -5.17
CA ILE A 313 -0.23 -6.92 -5.26
C ILE A 313 1.03 -7.79 -5.33
N ALA A 314 1.11 -8.78 -4.44
CA ALA A 314 2.23 -9.69 -4.31
C ALA A 314 2.30 -10.80 -5.37
N ALA A 315 1.32 -10.88 -6.27
CA ALA A 315 1.18 -11.96 -7.25
C ALA A 315 1.20 -13.38 -6.62
N LEU A 316 0.60 -13.53 -5.43
CA LEU A 316 0.55 -14.77 -4.67
C LEU A 316 -0.77 -15.53 -4.87
N ARG A 317 -0.76 -16.81 -4.52
CA ARG A 317 -1.95 -17.65 -4.49
C ARG A 317 -2.65 -17.48 -3.13
N PRO A 318 -3.93 -17.06 -3.10
CA PRO A 318 -4.65 -16.88 -1.85
C PRO A 318 -4.82 -18.21 -1.11
N LEU A 319 -4.71 -18.17 0.21
CA LEU A 319 -4.97 -19.29 1.12
C LEU A 319 -4.22 -20.60 0.82
N ALA A 320 -3.06 -20.49 0.15
CA ALA A 320 -2.22 -21.60 -0.29
C ALA A 320 -1.25 -22.07 0.81
N TYR A 321 -0.12 -22.66 0.41
CA TYR A 321 0.84 -23.27 1.33
C TYR A 321 1.47 -22.26 2.31
N CYS A 322 1.88 -21.09 1.84
CA CYS A 322 2.39 -19.98 2.64
C CYS A 322 1.35 -18.85 2.58
N LEU A 323 0.64 -18.60 3.68
CA LEU A 323 -0.46 -17.64 3.71
C LEU A 323 0.01 -16.20 3.64
N CYS A 324 1.09 -15.87 4.35
CA CYS A 324 1.50 -14.50 4.59
C CYS A 324 2.13 -13.88 3.33
N PRO A 325 1.77 -12.63 2.97
CA PRO A 325 2.43 -11.89 1.90
C PRO A 325 3.88 -11.48 2.18
N ARG A 326 4.35 -11.60 3.44
CA ARG A 326 5.70 -11.17 3.86
C ARG A 326 6.62 -12.28 4.33
N CYS A 327 6.10 -13.43 4.74
CA CYS A 327 6.91 -14.55 5.23
C CYS A 327 6.51 -15.88 4.58
N LEU A 328 7.37 -16.87 4.75
CA LEU A 328 7.21 -18.22 4.21
C LEU A 328 6.61 -19.21 5.23
N THR A 329 5.96 -18.71 6.29
CA THR A 329 5.31 -19.57 7.29
C THR A 329 4.25 -20.46 6.62
N PRO A 330 4.35 -21.80 6.75
CA PRO A 330 3.37 -22.71 6.20
C PRO A 330 2.00 -22.61 6.90
N LYS A 331 0.93 -22.89 6.15
CA LYS A 331 -0.48 -22.79 6.61
C LYS A 331 -0.78 -23.69 7.81
N ASP A 332 -0.22 -24.89 7.84
CA ASP A 332 -0.36 -25.85 8.94
C ASP A 332 0.33 -25.40 10.23
N ARG A 333 1.11 -24.31 10.19
CA ARG A 333 1.83 -23.75 11.35
C ARG A 333 1.19 -22.50 11.93
N VAL A 334 0.09 -22.02 11.34
CA VAL A 334 -0.59 -20.77 11.75
C VAL A 334 -1.16 -20.86 13.17
N SER A 335 -1.56 -22.05 13.63
CA SER A 335 -2.04 -22.27 15.00
C SER A 335 -1.00 -21.97 16.08
N ALA A 336 0.28 -21.87 15.72
CA ALA A 336 1.35 -21.51 16.65
C ALA A 336 1.62 -20.00 16.70
N ALA A 337 0.80 -19.17 16.05
CA ALA A 337 0.96 -17.71 16.05
C ALA A 337 1.17 -17.15 17.47
N GLY A 338 2.13 -16.24 17.62
CA GLY A 338 2.46 -15.65 18.93
C GLY A 338 3.43 -16.47 19.79
N THR A 339 3.79 -17.70 19.38
CA THR A 339 4.83 -18.49 20.07
C THR A 339 6.24 -18.12 19.61
N LYS A 340 7.27 -18.48 20.40
CA LYS A 340 8.69 -18.39 19.99
C LYS A 340 8.99 -19.15 18.68
N SER A 341 8.24 -20.22 18.41
CA SER A 341 8.38 -20.98 17.16
C SER A 341 7.84 -20.20 15.97
N ASP A 342 6.69 -19.55 16.12
CA ASP A 342 6.13 -18.65 15.11
C ASP A 342 7.08 -17.48 14.81
N GLU A 343 7.67 -16.86 15.84
CA GLU A 343 8.65 -15.79 15.66
C GLU A 343 9.83 -16.22 14.77
N ARG A 344 10.42 -17.39 15.05
CA ARG A 344 11.48 -17.98 14.22
C ARG A 344 11.02 -18.26 12.79
N TRP A 345 9.77 -18.68 12.59
CA TRP A 345 9.25 -18.94 11.25
C TRP A 345 8.97 -17.67 10.47
N ARG A 346 8.41 -16.64 11.11
CA ARG A 346 8.16 -15.31 10.51
C ARG A 346 9.45 -14.56 10.18
N ALA A 347 10.56 -14.89 10.85
CA ALA A 347 11.89 -14.41 10.48
C ALA A 347 12.32 -14.87 9.06
N ARG A 348 11.74 -15.97 8.54
CA ARG A 348 11.90 -16.39 7.15
C ARG A 348 11.01 -15.55 6.24
N LYS A 349 11.46 -14.32 5.97
CA LYS A 349 10.81 -13.37 5.08
C LYS A 349 10.84 -13.85 3.64
N ARG A 350 9.85 -13.44 2.86
CA ARG A 350 9.91 -13.58 1.40
C ARG A 350 10.98 -12.66 0.85
N GLN A 351 11.69 -13.14 -0.17
CA GLN A 351 12.77 -12.43 -0.81
C GLN A 351 12.50 -12.41 -2.31
N ASP A 352 12.40 -11.22 -2.89
CA ASP A 352 12.39 -11.08 -4.34
C ASP A 352 13.80 -11.34 -4.88
N THR A 353 13.94 -12.33 -5.75
CA THR A 353 15.24 -12.78 -6.25
C THR A 353 15.14 -13.13 -7.72
N LYS A 354 16.27 -13.03 -8.44
CA LYS A 354 16.38 -13.50 -9.83
C LYS A 354 15.97 -14.97 -9.97
N ALA A 355 16.25 -15.81 -8.97
CA ALA A 355 15.85 -17.21 -8.95
C ALA A 355 14.33 -17.38 -8.85
N LEU A 356 13.66 -16.58 -8.01
CA LEU A 356 12.20 -16.55 -7.90
C LEU A 356 11.57 -16.08 -9.21
N GLN A 357 12.06 -14.99 -9.80
CA GLN A 357 11.59 -14.52 -11.12
C GLN A 357 11.77 -15.60 -12.21
N ALA A 358 12.90 -16.30 -12.24
CA ALA A 358 13.14 -17.37 -13.20
C ALA A 358 12.14 -18.54 -13.06
N LYS A 359 11.70 -18.88 -11.83
CA LYS A 359 10.64 -19.87 -11.59
C LYS A 359 9.30 -19.39 -12.20
N ILE A 360 8.94 -18.13 -11.98
CA ILE A 360 7.71 -17.52 -12.53
C ILE A 360 7.76 -17.49 -14.05
N LEU A 361 8.85 -17.00 -14.64
CA LEU A 361 9.06 -16.95 -16.09
C LEU A 361 8.99 -18.35 -16.73
N ARG A 362 9.52 -19.37 -16.06
CA ARG A 362 9.41 -20.75 -16.53
C ARG A 362 7.96 -21.26 -16.52
N ALA A 363 7.20 -20.93 -15.47
CA ALA A 363 5.78 -21.25 -15.41
C ALA A 363 4.98 -20.52 -16.51
N ARG A 364 5.24 -19.22 -16.72
CA ARG A 364 4.65 -18.43 -17.82
C ARG A 364 4.96 -18.99 -19.20
N LYS A 365 6.22 -19.31 -19.46
CA LYS A 365 6.65 -19.96 -20.71
C LYS A 365 5.89 -21.25 -20.97
N ASN A 366 5.56 -22.03 -19.93
CA ASN A 366 4.77 -23.25 -20.10
C ASN A 366 3.30 -22.95 -20.42
N ILE A 367 2.70 -21.91 -19.84
CA ILE A 367 1.33 -21.49 -20.16
C ILE A 367 1.20 -21.16 -21.65
N PHE A 368 2.11 -20.33 -22.18
CA PHE A 368 2.10 -19.94 -23.59
C PHE A 368 2.64 -21.02 -24.55
N LYS A 369 3.08 -22.16 -24.02
CA LYS A 369 3.30 -23.42 -24.77
C LYS A 369 2.07 -24.35 -24.73
N GLY A 370 0.93 -23.85 -24.26
CA GLY A 370 -0.35 -24.56 -24.24
C GLY A 370 -0.52 -25.51 -23.07
N PHE A 371 0.29 -25.42 -22.01
CA PHE A 371 0.06 -26.20 -20.79
C PHE A 371 -0.99 -25.52 -19.91
N SER A 372 -1.82 -26.34 -19.25
CA SER A 372 -2.85 -25.84 -18.33
C SER A 372 -2.25 -25.07 -17.15
N LEU A 373 -2.90 -23.96 -16.77
CA LEU A 373 -2.57 -23.11 -15.62
C LEU A 373 -2.50 -23.90 -14.30
N THR A 374 -3.32 -24.95 -14.15
CA THR A 374 -3.38 -25.82 -12.97
C THR A 374 -2.51 -27.08 -13.11
N GLY A 375 -1.99 -27.34 -14.32
CA GLY A 375 -1.18 -28.51 -14.61
C GLY A 375 0.19 -28.51 -13.92
N LYS A 376 0.72 -29.70 -13.63
CA LYS A 376 2.00 -29.89 -12.92
C LYS A 376 3.17 -29.14 -13.59
N ARG A 377 3.20 -29.07 -14.92
CA ARG A 377 4.25 -28.35 -15.67
C ARG A 377 4.32 -26.86 -15.34
N VAL A 378 3.20 -26.26 -14.92
CA VAL A 378 3.13 -24.86 -14.47
C VAL A 378 3.28 -24.78 -12.96
N THR A 379 2.53 -25.60 -12.20
CA THR A 379 2.38 -25.42 -10.76
C THR A 379 3.55 -25.93 -9.90
N THR A 380 4.34 -26.92 -10.36
CA THR A 380 5.46 -27.48 -9.59
C THR A 380 6.49 -26.44 -9.18
N TRP A 381 6.74 -25.43 -10.02
CA TRP A 381 7.70 -24.34 -9.75
C TRP A 381 7.20 -23.33 -8.72
N LEU A 382 5.88 -23.28 -8.50
CA LEU A 382 5.21 -22.17 -7.81
C LEU A 382 4.69 -22.56 -6.43
N ASN A 383 4.33 -23.84 -6.24
CA ASN A 383 3.56 -24.28 -5.07
C ASN A 383 4.30 -24.09 -3.73
N ALA A 384 5.61 -24.36 -3.68
CA ALA A 384 6.39 -24.34 -2.43
C ALA A 384 6.38 -22.97 -1.73
N GLU A 385 6.24 -21.89 -2.48
CA GLU A 385 6.22 -20.51 -1.97
C GLU A 385 4.86 -19.83 -2.24
N SER A 386 3.85 -20.59 -2.68
CA SER A 386 2.51 -20.08 -3.01
C SER A 386 2.49 -18.99 -4.09
N LEU A 387 3.38 -19.12 -5.07
CA LEU A 387 3.47 -18.20 -6.19
C LEU A 387 2.35 -18.45 -7.21
N THR A 388 2.18 -17.49 -8.11
CA THR A 388 1.35 -17.60 -9.31
C THR A 388 2.24 -17.40 -10.54
N PRO A 389 1.77 -17.75 -11.75
CA PRO A 389 2.52 -17.44 -12.98
C PRO A 389 2.37 -15.97 -13.39
N ILE A 390 2.12 -15.06 -12.45
CA ILE A 390 1.97 -13.63 -12.71
C ILE A 390 3.30 -12.95 -12.36
N GLN A 391 3.80 -12.10 -13.25
CA GLN A 391 4.93 -11.23 -12.94
C GLN A 391 4.43 -10.01 -12.18
N SER A 392 4.96 -9.79 -10.98
CA SER A 392 4.66 -8.56 -10.25
C SER A 392 5.31 -7.35 -10.94
N ALA A 393 4.54 -6.28 -11.13
CA ALA A 393 5.04 -5.00 -11.61
C ALA A 393 6.16 -4.46 -10.71
N PHE A 394 5.97 -4.60 -9.40
CA PHE A 394 6.96 -4.20 -8.39
C PHE A 394 8.24 -5.01 -8.50
N SER A 395 8.15 -6.34 -8.64
CA SER A 395 9.34 -7.17 -8.86
C SER A 395 10.06 -6.80 -10.16
N THR A 396 9.30 -6.54 -11.23
CA THR A 396 9.84 -6.14 -12.54
C THR A 396 10.59 -4.82 -12.47
N ARG A 397 10.11 -3.85 -11.68
CA ARG A 397 10.71 -2.52 -11.56
C ARG A 397 11.77 -2.39 -10.48
N PHE A 398 11.66 -3.13 -9.38
CA PHE A 398 12.44 -2.88 -8.17
C PHE A 398 13.56 -3.89 -7.91
N LEU A 399 13.54 -5.07 -8.55
CA LEU A 399 14.58 -6.07 -8.33
C LEU A 399 15.98 -5.55 -8.70
N GLU A 400 16.10 -4.75 -9.76
CA GLU A 400 17.38 -4.18 -10.19
C GLU A 400 17.90 -3.08 -9.26
N HIS A 401 17.03 -2.53 -8.41
CA HIS A 401 17.37 -1.52 -7.40
C HIS A 401 17.64 -2.12 -6.01
N ASP A 402 17.75 -3.46 -5.90
CA ASP A 402 17.96 -4.19 -4.64
C ASP A 402 16.86 -3.93 -3.60
N VAL A 403 15.62 -3.77 -4.06
CA VAL A 403 14.45 -3.49 -3.21
C VAL A 403 13.54 -4.71 -3.17
N ASN A 404 13.42 -5.31 -1.99
CA ASN A 404 12.50 -6.41 -1.73
C ASN A 404 11.07 -5.89 -1.57
N PHE A 405 10.30 -5.90 -2.66
CA PHE A 405 8.95 -5.29 -2.66
C PHE A 405 7.98 -5.93 -1.64
N TYR A 406 8.20 -7.17 -1.20
CA TYR A 406 7.36 -7.80 -0.16
C TYR A 406 7.36 -7.01 1.15
N ASP A 407 8.41 -6.24 1.43
CA ASP A 407 8.54 -5.46 2.65
C ASP A 407 7.64 -4.22 2.69
N MET A 408 7.17 -3.74 1.52
CA MET A 408 6.24 -2.63 1.45
C MET A 408 4.83 -3.01 1.93
N LEU A 409 4.46 -4.29 1.95
CA LEU A 409 3.10 -4.73 2.29
C LEU A 409 2.85 -4.57 3.79
N ALA A 410 2.23 -3.46 4.18
CA ALA A 410 1.98 -3.13 5.58
C ALA A 410 0.74 -3.88 6.11
N PRO A 411 0.74 -4.40 7.35
CA PRO A 411 -0.47 -4.93 7.96
C PRO A 411 -1.58 -3.88 7.98
N ASP A 412 -2.81 -4.30 7.67
CA ASP A 412 -3.99 -3.43 7.75
C ASP A 412 -4.75 -3.84 9.00
N LEU A 413 -4.49 -3.15 10.11
CA LEU A 413 -5.09 -3.51 11.39
C LEU A 413 -6.62 -3.37 11.38
N MET A 414 -7.15 -2.43 10.59
CA MET A 414 -8.58 -2.21 10.52
C MET A 414 -9.26 -3.42 9.86
N HIS A 415 -8.83 -3.82 8.66
CA HIS A 415 -9.45 -4.91 7.92
C HIS A 415 -9.00 -6.31 8.40
N GLU A 416 -7.73 -6.48 8.78
CA GLU A 416 -7.18 -7.79 9.14
C GLU A 416 -7.38 -8.15 10.62
N PHE A 417 -7.63 -7.16 11.49
CA PHE A 417 -7.88 -7.40 12.91
C PHE A 417 -9.22 -6.84 13.37
N GLU A 418 -9.43 -5.52 13.39
CA GLU A 418 -10.56 -4.88 14.06
C GLU A 418 -11.92 -5.26 13.44
N LEU A 419 -12.13 -4.95 12.15
CA LEU A 419 -13.34 -5.28 11.41
C LEU A 419 -13.38 -6.74 10.99
N GLY A 420 -12.23 -7.33 10.66
CA GLY A 420 -12.14 -8.69 10.12
C GLY A 420 -12.31 -9.78 11.17
N VAL A 421 -11.48 -9.75 12.23
CA VAL A 421 -11.38 -10.85 13.21
C VAL A 421 -12.08 -10.50 14.51
N TRP A 422 -11.73 -9.36 15.11
CA TRP A 422 -12.24 -8.95 16.42
C TRP A 422 -13.76 -8.82 16.42
N LYS A 423 -14.35 -8.13 15.44
CA LYS A 423 -15.82 -8.04 15.31
C LYS A 423 -16.50 -9.41 15.32
N GLY A 424 -15.96 -10.38 14.56
CA GLY A 424 -16.51 -11.73 14.47
C GLY A 424 -16.35 -12.52 15.76
N VAL A 425 -15.16 -12.47 16.36
CA VAL A 425 -14.86 -13.11 17.65
C VAL A 425 -15.72 -12.52 18.75
N PHE A 426 -15.79 -11.19 18.85
CA PHE A 426 -16.60 -10.48 19.83
C PHE A 426 -18.08 -10.85 19.69
N THR A 427 -18.61 -10.86 18.45
CA THR A 427 -19.99 -11.31 18.19
C THR A 427 -20.22 -12.74 18.66
N HIS A 428 -19.26 -13.65 18.44
CA HIS A 428 -19.36 -15.03 18.91
C HIS A 428 -19.33 -15.13 20.45
N LEU A 429 -18.44 -14.37 21.10
CA LEU A 429 -18.38 -14.29 22.56
C LEU A 429 -19.67 -13.74 23.16
N MET A 430 -20.26 -12.70 22.55
CA MET A 430 -21.56 -12.15 22.98
C MET A 430 -22.69 -13.18 22.85
N ARG A 431 -22.70 -14.00 21.79
CA ARG A 431 -23.66 -15.11 21.66
C ARG A 431 -23.47 -16.15 22.75
N MET A 432 -22.22 -16.51 23.08
CA MET A 432 -21.94 -17.44 24.19
C MET A 432 -22.37 -16.88 25.56
N LEU A 433 -22.23 -15.57 25.77
CA LEU A 433 -22.71 -14.89 26.97
C LEU A 433 -24.25 -14.88 27.03
N ALA A 434 -24.94 -14.60 25.93
CA ALA A 434 -26.40 -14.64 25.89
C ALA A 434 -26.97 -16.02 26.27
N GLU A 435 -26.31 -17.12 25.89
CA GLU A 435 -26.69 -18.48 26.31
C GLU A 435 -26.55 -18.73 27.83
N LYS A 436 -25.87 -17.85 28.58
CA LYS A 436 -25.74 -17.92 30.04
C LYS A 436 -26.84 -17.16 30.79
N GLY A 437 -27.69 -16.42 30.09
CA GLY A 437 -28.80 -15.65 30.64
C GLY A 437 -28.59 -14.14 30.52
N ASP A 438 -29.70 -13.40 30.39
CA ASP A 438 -29.72 -11.97 30.05
C ASP A 438 -28.95 -11.09 31.07
N ASP A 439 -28.96 -11.47 32.35
CA ASP A 439 -28.24 -10.76 33.43
C ASP A 439 -26.73 -10.66 33.17
N THR A 440 -26.12 -11.66 32.50
CA THR A 440 -24.68 -11.67 32.24
C THR A 440 -24.27 -10.73 31.10
N VAL A 441 -25.19 -10.41 30.19
CA VAL A 441 -24.97 -9.40 29.15
C VAL A 441 -25.04 -8.00 29.74
N GLU A 442 -26.00 -7.75 30.64
CA GLU A 442 -26.12 -6.50 31.39
C GLU A 442 -24.90 -6.25 32.30
N GLU A 443 -24.40 -7.28 32.99
CA GLU A 443 -23.16 -7.20 33.76
C GLU A 443 -21.96 -6.81 32.88
N PHE A 444 -21.82 -7.43 31.71
CA PHE A 444 -20.75 -7.09 30.77
C PHE A 444 -20.84 -5.63 30.28
N ASN A 445 -22.06 -5.12 30.07
CA ASN A 445 -22.32 -3.77 29.60
C ASN A 445 -22.17 -2.69 30.69
N SER A 446 -22.10 -3.06 31.98
CA SER A 446 -22.07 -2.13 33.13
C SER A 446 -20.79 -1.27 33.27
N ARG A 447 -19.93 -1.23 32.23
CA ARG A 447 -18.63 -0.53 32.24
C ARG A 447 -18.72 0.96 31.93
#